data_AF-A0A3N5MJY7-F1
#
_entry.id   AF-A0A3N5MJY7-F1
#
_cell.length_a   1.000
_cell.length_b   1.000
_cell.length_c   1.000
_cell.angle_alpha   90.00
_cell.angle_beta   90.00
_cell.angle_gamma   90.00
#
_symmetry.space_group_name_H-M   'P 1'
#
loop_
_entity.id
_entity.type
_entity.pdbx_description
1 polymer ?
#
loop_
_entity_poly.entity_id
_entity_poly.type
_entity_poly.pdbx_seq_one_letter_code
_entity_poly.pdbx_strand_id
1 'polypeptide(L)'
;PINGADIYINGNLTGTTNQNGRHTFPDLVFGSYPVEVKKTGYIPSNRTIIVSNKSEDYSFTLSFEGSDLTILVKDKDTREIPNASIVINGAVSGQTDNHGQYTTRVTFNKVYNITASHDGYQSASAEKQVVQGNATDSVTISLEKTMDWGFLEIIVIIVIVVIVLFAVFRKFGKKPGHHVMRRNEI
;
A
#
# COMPACT_ATOMS: atom_id res chain seq x y z
N PRO A 1 7.98 -9.78 22.90
CA PRO A 1 7.69 -11.19 23.30
C PRO A 1 6.80 -11.84 22.25
N ILE A 2 6.94 -13.14 22.00
CA ILE A 2 6.16 -13.85 20.95
C ILE A 2 5.13 -14.74 21.64
N ASN A 3 3.83 -14.47 21.44
CA ASN A 3 2.74 -15.29 21.97
C ASN A 3 2.41 -16.48 21.05
N GLY A 4 2.12 -17.63 21.66
CA GLY A 4 1.70 -18.85 20.98
C GLY A 4 2.78 -19.39 20.04
N ALA A 5 4.05 -19.26 20.41
CA ALA A 5 5.13 -19.99 19.76
C ALA A 5 5.15 -21.42 20.31
N ASP A 6 5.19 -22.40 19.41
CA ASP A 6 5.24 -23.81 19.71
C ASP A 6 6.64 -24.19 20.19
N ILE A 7 6.72 -24.93 21.29
CA ILE A 7 7.98 -25.40 21.88
C ILE A 7 8.03 -26.91 21.72
N TYR A 8 9.08 -27.39 21.07
CA TYR A 8 9.36 -28.80 20.87
C TYR A 8 10.56 -29.19 21.73
N ILE A 9 10.41 -30.24 22.53
CA ILE A 9 11.50 -30.85 23.30
C ILE A 9 11.66 -32.28 22.81
N ASN A 10 12.88 -32.67 22.43
CA ASN A 10 13.16 -33.99 21.85
C ASN A 10 12.28 -34.30 20.63
N GLY A 11 11.96 -33.28 19.84
CA GLY A 11 11.11 -33.39 18.65
C GLY A 11 9.61 -33.46 18.89
N ASN A 12 9.14 -33.50 20.15
CA ASN A 12 7.72 -33.54 20.49
C ASN A 12 7.21 -32.16 20.91
N LEU A 13 6.02 -31.76 20.45
CA LEU A 13 5.35 -30.54 20.90
C LEU A 13 5.00 -30.66 22.39
N THR A 14 5.60 -29.82 23.24
CA THR A 14 5.44 -29.88 24.69
C THR A 14 4.73 -28.66 25.28
N GLY A 15 4.63 -27.54 24.55
CA GLY A 15 3.94 -26.36 25.06
C GLY A 15 3.90 -25.20 24.06
N THR A 16 3.22 -24.12 24.47
CA THR A 16 3.16 -22.86 23.72
C THR A 16 3.39 -21.65 24.63
N THR A 17 4.03 -20.62 24.11
CA THR A 17 4.30 -19.40 24.88
C THR A 17 3.05 -18.57 25.18
N ASN A 18 2.97 -17.95 26.36
CA ASN A 18 1.89 -17.05 26.75
C ASN A 18 2.05 -15.63 26.16
N GLN A 19 1.19 -14.68 26.52
CA GLN A 19 1.21 -13.30 25.99
C GLN A 19 2.53 -12.56 26.28
N ASN A 20 3.21 -12.95 27.35
CA ASN A 20 4.51 -12.42 27.75
C ASN A 20 5.68 -13.17 27.08
N GLY A 21 5.40 -14.11 26.18
CA GLY A 21 6.40 -14.89 25.46
C GLY A 21 7.10 -15.94 26.31
N ARG A 22 6.46 -16.41 27.39
CA ARG A 22 7.04 -17.38 28.33
C ARG A 22 6.22 -18.67 28.37
N HIS A 23 6.88 -19.79 28.66
CA HIS A 23 6.27 -21.07 29.02
C HIS A 23 7.12 -21.70 30.12
N THR A 24 6.48 -22.36 31.10
CA THR A 24 7.17 -22.96 32.24
C THR A 24 6.94 -24.46 32.22
N PHE A 25 8.03 -25.23 32.34
CA PHE A 25 7.99 -26.69 32.46
C PHE A 25 8.34 -27.10 33.90
N PRO A 26 7.35 -27.25 34.81
CA PRO A 26 7.61 -27.48 36.22
C PRO A 26 8.23 -28.87 36.51
N ASP A 27 7.93 -29.85 35.67
CA ASP A 27 8.31 -31.25 35.87
C ASP A 27 9.51 -31.68 35.02
N LEU A 28 10.23 -30.73 34.41
CA LEU A 28 11.40 -31.03 33.60
C LEU A 28 12.59 -31.42 34.49
N VAL A 29 13.03 -32.67 34.37
CA VAL A 29 14.17 -33.21 35.15
C VAL A 29 15.50 -32.74 34.60
N PHE A 30 16.56 -32.84 35.42
CA PHE A 30 17.92 -32.51 35.00
C PHE A 30 18.36 -33.37 33.81
N GLY A 31 18.97 -32.73 32.81
CA GLY A 31 19.31 -33.40 31.56
C GLY A 31 19.65 -32.44 30.43
N SER A 32 20.00 -33.01 29.28
CA SER A 32 20.26 -32.27 28.06
C SER A 32 19.11 -32.48 27.08
N TYR A 33 18.57 -31.38 26.56
CA TYR A 33 17.37 -31.39 25.72
C TYR A 33 17.61 -30.59 24.43
N PRO A 34 17.57 -31.20 23.24
CA PRO A 34 17.34 -30.46 22.01
C PRO A 34 15.97 -29.78 22.08
N VAL A 35 15.97 -28.45 22.01
CA VAL A 35 14.78 -27.62 22.01
C VAL A 35 14.68 -26.90 20.67
N GLU A 36 13.50 -26.92 20.10
CA GLU A 36 13.15 -26.15 18.91
C GLU A 36 11.90 -25.31 19.20
N VAL A 37 11.95 -24.03 18.86
CA VAL A 37 10.84 -23.10 19.02
C VAL A 37 10.39 -22.64 17.64
N LYS A 38 9.10 -22.84 17.33
CA LYS A 38 8.48 -22.52 16.04
C LYS A 38 7.36 -21.52 16.21
N LYS A 39 7.24 -20.62 15.25
CA LYS A 39 6.07 -19.75 15.11
C LYS A 39 5.88 -19.45 13.64
N THR A 40 4.65 -19.57 13.15
CA THR A 40 4.30 -19.18 11.78
C THR A 40 4.74 -17.75 11.49
N GLY A 41 5.43 -17.54 10.36
CA GLY A 41 5.99 -16.25 9.96
C GLY A 41 7.37 -15.93 10.56
N TYR A 42 7.98 -16.90 11.25
CA TYR A 42 9.31 -16.81 11.82
C TYR A 42 10.18 -18.00 11.43
N ILE A 43 11.48 -17.74 11.29
CA ILE A 43 12.49 -18.77 11.15
C ILE A 43 12.58 -19.53 12.49
N PRO A 44 12.42 -20.87 12.49
CA PRO A 44 12.57 -21.68 13.69
C PRO A 44 13.92 -21.47 14.37
N SER A 45 13.93 -21.41 15.70
CA SER A 45 15.15 -21.35 16.50
C SER A 45 15.34 -22.68 17.20
N ASN A 46 16.51 -23.32 17.02
CA ASN A 46 16.84 -24.57 17.70
C ASN A 46 18.15 -24.43 18.48
N ARG A 47 18.18 -25.04 19.66
CA ARG A 47 19.35 -25.10 20.54
C ARG A 47 19.18 -26.23 21.55
N THR A 48 20.26 -26.94 21.84
CA THR A 48 20.31 -27.85 22.99
C THR A 48 20.50 -27.06 24.28
N ILE A 49 19.60 -27.24 25.25
CA ILE A 49 19.72 -26.69 26.60
C ILE A 49 20.19 -27.77 27.59
N ILE A 50 20.85 -27.35 28.67
CA ILE A 50 21.29 -28.23 29.75
C ILE A 50 20.62 -27.76 31.03
N VAL A 51 19.63 -28.53 31.50
CA VAL A 51 18.90 -28.25 32.75
C VAL A 51 19.70 -28.81 33.90
N SER A 52 20.31 -27.91 34.68
CA SER A 52 21.19 -28.27 35.79
C SER A 52 20.66 -27.82 37.16
N ASN A 53 19.72 -26.88 37.19
CA ASN A 53 19.12 -26.33 38.39
C ASN A 53 17.59 -26.23 38.27
N LYS A 54 16.89 -26.20 39.41
CA LYS A 54 15.46 -25.86 39.45
C LYS A 54 15.35 -24.34 39.28
N SER A 55 14.52 -23.89 38.34
CA SER A 55 14.28 -22.47 37.99
C SER A 55 15.36 -21.80 37.12
N GLU A 56 15.75 -22.44 36.03
CA GLU A 56 16.61 -21.86 35.00
C GLU A 56 15.76 -21.29 33.83
N ASP A 57 16.10 -20.08 33.37
CA ASP A 57 15.44 -19.41 32.25
C ASP A 57 16.27 -19.59 30.97
N TYR A 58 15.62 -20.07 29.90
CA TYR A 58 16.24 -20.18 28.57
C TYR A 58 15.54 -19.28 27.57
N SER A 59 16.30 -18.37 26.97
CA SER A 59 15.79 -17.45 25.94
C SER A 59 16.07 -17.98 24.53
N PHE A 60 15.07 -17.87 23.66
CA PHE A 60 15.15 -18.14 22.22
C PHE A 60 14.74 -16.88 21.46
N THR A 61 15.49 -16.55 20.42
CA THR A 61 15.18 -15.43 19.53
C THR A 61 14.76 -16.00 18.18
N LEU A 62 13.55 -15.66 17.76
CA LEU A 62 13.03 -16.00 16.44
C LEU A 62 13.13 -14.75 15.56
N SER A 63 13.76 -14.90 14.39
CA SER A 63 13.76 -13.87 13.35
C SER A 63 12.57 -14.06 12.44
N PHE A 64 12.01 -12.97 11.92
CA PHE A 64 10.92 -13.08 10.95
C PHE A 64 11.39 -13.81 9.69
N GLU A 65 10.55 -14.73 9.22
CA GLU A 65 10.68 -15.30 7.89
C GLU A 65 9.98 -14.34 6.94
N GLY A 66 10.78 -13.53 6.24
CA GLY A 66 10.28 -12.45 5.39
C GLY A 66 10.44 -12.76 3.91
N SER A 67 9.59 -12.15 3.10
CA SER A 67 9.76 -12.00 1.66
C SER A 67 9.90 -10.52 1.33
N ASP A 68 10.54 -10.24 0.21
CA ASP A 68 10.43 -8.95 -0.43
C ASP A 68 9.01 -8.82 -1.03
N LEU A 69 8.37 -7.69 -0.78
CA LEU A 69 7.10 -7.26 -1.35
C LEU A 69 7.37 -6.00 -2.18
N THR A 70 7.09 -6.08 -3.48
CA THR A 70 7.19 -4.95 -4.39
C THR A 70 5.82 -4.30 -4.60
N ILE A 71 5.72 -3.02 -4.27
CA ILE A 71 4.54 -2.19 -4.48
C ILE A 71 4.76 -1.37 -5.75
N LEU A 72 3.92 -1.58 -6.76
CA LEU A 72 3.88 -0.77 -7.98
C LEU A 72 2.78 0.27 -7.85
N VAL A 73 3.11 1.54 -8.08
CA VAL A 73 2.14 2.64 -8.16
C VAL A 73 2.10 3.15 -9.59
N LYS A 74 0.91 3.09 -10.17
CA LYS A 74 0.64 3.56 -11.54
C LYS A 74 -0.65 4.36 -11.60
N ASP A 75 -0.89 5.08 -12.67
CA ASP A 75 -2.21 5.66 -12.94
C ASP A 75 -3.11 4.73 -13.75
N LYS A 76 -4.35 5.15 -14.02
CA LYS A 76 -5.31 4.42 -14.87
C LYS A 76 -4.81 4.16 -16.29
N ASP A 77 -3.92 5.01 -16.80
CA ASP A 77 -3.31 4.87 -18.12
C ASP A 77 -2.04 4.00 -18.06
N THR A 78 -1.80 3.29 -16.95
CA THR A 78 -0.65 2.44 -16.67
C THR A 78 0.70 3.16 -16.61
N ARG A 79 0.70 4.49 -16.50
CA ARG A 79 1.93 5.27 -16.32
C ARG A 79 2.43 5.11 -14.88
N GLU A 80 3.70 4.81 -14.75
CA GLU A 80 4.39 4.70 -13.47
C GLU A 80 4.41 6.05 -12.74
N ILE A 81 4.16 6.03 -11.43
CA ILE A 81 4.14 7.24 -10.61
C ILE A 81 5.34 7.21 -9.66
N PRO A 82 6.43 7.93 -9.97
CA PRO A 82 7.57 8.06 -9.07
C PRO A 82 7.26 8.97 -7.88
N ASN A 83 8.02 8.83 -6.80
CA ASN A 83 7.90 9.61 -5.56
C ASN A 83 6.52 9.55 -4.87
N ALA A 84 5.69 8.56 -5.19
CA ALA A 84 4.43 8.32 -4.48
C ALA A 84 4.73 7.85 -3.06
N SER A 85 4.15 8.50 -2.07
CA SER A 85 4.28 8.15 -0.66
C SER A 85 3.55 6.85 -0.35
N ILE A 86 4.24 5.92 0.31
CA ILE A 86 3.72 4.61 0.69
C ILE A 86 3.55 4.53 2.20
N VAL A 87 2.33 4.18 2.62
CA VAL A 87 1.95 3.91 4.00
C VAL A 87 1.51 2.46 4.12
N ILE A 88 2.09 1.72 5.06
CA ILE A 88 1.75 0.30 5.31
C ILE A 88 1.23 0.19 6.73
N ASN A 89 0.01 -0.33 6.90
CA ASN A 89 -0.67 -0.47 8.19
C ASN A 89 -0.70 0.83 9.01
N GLY A 90 -0.87 1.97 8.33
CA GLY A 90 -0.91 3.30 8.95
C GLY A 90 0.46 3.93 9.24
N ALA A 91 1.59 3.24 8.99
CA ALA A 91 2.93 3.78 9.17
C ALA A 91 3.58 4.15 7.82
N VAL A 92 4.18 5.34 7.76
CA VAL A 92 4.96 5.79 6.59
C VAL A 92 6.14 4.84 6.39
N SER A 93 6.24 4.26 5.19
CA SER A 93 7.26 3.27 4.85
C SER A 93 8.33 3.83 3.90
N GLY A 94 7.94 4.67 2.94
CA GLY A 94 8.87 5.25 1.97
C GLY A 94 8.17 5.86 0.77
N GLN A 95 8.92 5.99 -0.33
CA GLN A 95 8.41 6.53 -1.60
C GLN A 95 8.78 5.59 -2.76
N THR A 96 7.99 5.62 -3.83
CA THR A 96 8.32 4.91 -5.06
C THR A 96 9.51 5.51 -5.80
N ASP A 97 10.27 4.66 -6.47
CA ASP A 97 11.41 5.02 -7.32
C ASP A 97 10.96 5.55 -8.69
N ASN A 98 11.92 5.78 -9.59
CA ASN A 98 11.67 6.29 -10.95
C ASN A 98 10.82 5.36 -11.82
N HIS A 99 10.66 4.09 -11.44
CA HIS A 99 9.81 3.11 -12.13
C HIS A 99 8.47 2.89 -11.41
N GLY A 100 8.12 3.78 -10.46
CA GLY A 100 6.91 3.66 -9.66
C GLY A 100 6.93 2.48 -8.69
N GLN A 101 8.11 1.98 -8.31
CA GLN A 101 8.25 0.80 -7.45
C GLN A 101 8.76 1.17 -6.06
N TYR A 102 8.22 0.50 -5.04
CA TYR A 102 8.77 0.51 -3.69
C TYR A 102 8.83 -0.92 -3.16
N THR A 103 10.03 -1.40 -2.83
CA THR A 103 10.25 -2.75 -2.31
C THR A 103 10.56 -2.70 -0.83
N THR A 104 9.86 -3.52 -0.05
CA THR A 104 10.07 -3.64 1.40
C THR A 104 9.96 -5.09 1.86
N ARG A 105 10.52 -5.39 3.03
CA ARG A 105 10.40 -6.72 3.62
C ARG A 105 9.16 -6.85 4.48
N VAL A 106 8.42 -7.91 4.23
CA VAL A 106 7.19 -8.25 4.96
C VAL A 106 7.23 -9.70 5.43
N THR A 107 6.47 -9.98 6.47
CA THR A 107 6.38 -11.31 7.10
C THR A 107 5.26 -12.10 6.44
N PHE A 108 5.45 -13.41 6.29
CA PHE A 108 4.40 -14.29 5.77
C PHE A 108 3.17 -14.36 6.70
N ASN A 109 2.03 -14.73 6.11
CA ASN A 109 0.75 -14.99 6.78
C ASN A 109 0.19 -13.78 7.54
N LYS A 110 0.50 -12.57 7.07
CA LYS A 110 -0.14 -11.32 7.47
C LYS A 110 -0.79 -10.64 6.28
N VAL A 111 -1.90 -9.97 6.55
CA VAL A 111 -2.54 -9.04 5.62
C VAL A 111 -1.94 -7.65 5.86
N TYR A 112 -1.52 -7.00 4.78
CA TYR A 112 -0.97 -5.65 4.77
C TYR A 112 -1.97 -4.72 4.08
N ASN A 113 -2.37 -3.66 4.78
CA ASN A 113 -3.11 -2.55 4.17
C ASN A 113 -2.10 -1.51 3.70
N ILE A 114 -2.06 -1.28 2.38
CA ILE A 114 -1.05 -0.48 1.72
C ILE A 114 -1.76 0.68 1.03
N THR A 115 -1.42 1.90 1.42
CA THR A 115 -1.94 3.13 0.83
C THR A 115 -0.83 3.84 0.07
N ALA A 116 -1.13 4.26 -1.16
CA ALA A 116 -0.27 5.13 -1.94
C ALA A 116 -0.93 6.51 -2.11
N SER A 117 -0.12 7.57 -2.02
CA SER A 117 -0.55 8.94 -2.29
C SER A 117 0.50 9.72 -3.06
N HIS A 118 0.05 10.66 -3.90
CA HIS A 118 0.92 11.55 -4.66
C HIS A 118 0.15 12.84 -4.96
N ASP A 119 0.84 13.98 -4.95
CA ASP A 119 0.22 15.26 -5.29
C ASP A 119 -0.34 15.24 -6.72
N GLY A 120 -1.54 15.77 -6.91
CA GLY A 120 -2.25 15.70 -8.20
C GLY A 120 -2.96 14.37 -8.46
N TYR A 121 -2.97 13.45 -7.48
CA TYR A 121 -3.72 12.20 -7.52
C TYR A 121 -4.56 12.00 -6.25
N GLN A 122 -5.70 11.33 -6.40
CA GLN A 122 -6.45 10.77 -5.28
C GLN A 122 -5.69 9.57 -4.73
N SER A 123 -5.55 9.49 -3.41
CA SER A 123 -4.93 8.34 -2.76
C SER A 123 -5.78 7.08 -2.95
N ALA A 124 -5.12 5.92 -2.97
CA ALA A 124 -5.79 4.63 -3.04
C ALA A 124 -5.10 3.62 -2.13
N SER A 125 -5.87 2.63 -1.69
CA SER A 125 -5.40 1.56 -0.81
C SER A 125 -5.68 0.18 -1.42
N ALA A 126 -4.82 -0.78 -1.10
CA ALA A 126 -5.00 -2.18 -1.43
C ALA A 126 -4.59 -3.05 -0.24
N GLU A 127 -5.27 -4.19 -0.08
CA GLU A 127 -4.85 -5.22 0.88
C GLU A 127 -4.06 -6.32 0.17
N LYS A 128 -2.97 -6.75 0.80
CA LYS A 128 -2.14 -7.84 0.29
C LYS A 128 -1.80 -8.83 1.40
N GLN A 129 -2.16 -10.10 1.21
CA GLN A 129 -1.67 -11.19 2.03
C GLN A 129 -0.45 -11.82 1.37
N VAL A 130 0.68 -11.83 2.07
CA VAL A 130 1.90 -12.50 1.60
C VAL A 130 1.94 -13.90 2.19
N VAL A 131 1.82 -14.92 1.33
CA VAL A 131 1.81 -16.34 1.71
C VAL A 131 3.19 -16.96 1.54
N GLN A 132 3.52 -17.92 2.41
CA GLN A 132 4.80 -18.63 2.37
C GLN A 132 4.95 -19.41 1.05
N GLY A 133 6.13 -19.34 0.42
CA GLY A 133 6.44 -20.07 -0.82
C GLY A 133 6.56 -19.21 -2.09
N ASN A 134 6.22 -17.92 -2.04
CA ASN A 134 6.49 -16.98 -3.13
C ASN A 134 7.77 -16.19 -2.82
N ALA A 135 8.82 -16.38 -3.63
CA ALA A 135 10.13 -15.75 -3.42
C ALA A 135 10.12 -14.22 -3.61
N THR A 136 9.10 -13.68 -4.27
CA THR A 136 8.85 -12.24 -4.40
C THR A 136 7.39 -12.05 -4.72
N ASP A 137 6.67 -11.30 -3.89
CA ASP A 137 5.26 -11.01 -4.12
C ASP A 137 5.10 -9.55 -4.54
N SER A 138 4.05 -9.24 -5.29
CA SER A 138 3.81 -7.88 -5.77
C SER A 138 2.36 -7.45 -5.64
N VAL A 139 2.16 -6.14 -5.49
CA VAL A 139 0.85 -5.51 -5.47
C VAL A 139 0.90 -4.24 -6.30
N THR A 140 -0.16 -3.99 -7.05
CA THR A 140 -0.29 -2.77 -7.86
C THR A 140 -1.39 -1.89 -7.30
N ILE A 141 -1.06 -0.64 -7.01
CA ILE A 141 -2.01 0.40 -6.61
C ILE A 141 -2.17 1.37 -7.78
N SER A 142 -3.40 1.54 -8.25
CA SER A 142 -3.73 2.45 -9.34
C SER A 142 -4.31 3.74 -8.78
N LEU A 143 -3.65 4.88 -8.99
CA LEU A 143 -4.12 6.20 -8.56
C LEU A 143 -4.92 6.90 -9.68
N GLU A 144 -5.86 7.75 -9.27
CA GLU A 144 -6.66 8.57 -10.18
C GLU A 144 -6.21 10.02 -10.10
N LYS A 145 -6.05 10.70 -11.24
CA LYS A 145 -5.70 12.13 -11.23
C LYS A 145 -6.80 12.94 -10.55
N THR A 146 -6.41 13.86 -9.67
CA THR A 146 -7.34 14.86 -9.15
C THR A 146 -7.72 15.80 -10.29
N MET A 147 -8.98 15.84 -10.68
CA MET A 147 -9.47 16.83 -11.63
C MET A 147 -9.38 18.21 -10.96
N ASP A 148 -8.59 19.14 -11.52
CA ASP A 148 -8.59 20.52 -11.04
C ASP A 148 -9.78 21.26 -11.65
N TRP A 149 -10.83 21.41 -10.85
CA TRP A 149 -12.07 22.06 -11.24
C TRP A 149 -11.89 23.55 -11.56
N GLY A 150 -10.82 24.19 -11.09
CA GLY A 150 -10.53 25.59 -11.39
C GLY A 150 -10.30 25.87 -12.89
N PHE A 151 -9.68 24.93 -13.61
CA PHE A 151 -9.48 25.06 -15.05
C PHE A 151 -10.75 24.83 -15.86
N LEU A 152 -11.63 23.92 -15.40
CA LEU A 152 -12.90 23.65 -16.07
C LEU A 152 -13.85 24.84 -15.98
N GLU A 153 -13.92 25.54 -14.84
CA GLU A 153 -14.71 26.77 -14.71
C GLU A 153 -14.22 27.87 -15.65
N ILE A 154 -12.91 28.08 -15.77
CA ILE A 154 -12.33 29.08 -16.68
C ILE A 154 -12.68 28.75 -18.14
N ILE A 155 -12.55 27.47 -18.56
CA ILE A 155 -12.90 27.05 -19.92
C ILE A 155 -14.40 27.28 -20.19
N VAL A 156 -15.27 26.91 -19.25
CA VAL A 156 -16.72 27.13 -19.38
C VAL A 156 -17.04 28.63 -19.47
N ILE A 157 -16.41 29.48 -18.65
CA ILE A 157 -16.57 30.93 -18.71
C ILE A 157 -16.12 31.47 -20.07
N ILE A 158 -14.96 31.05 -20.59
CA ILE A 158 -14.46 31.47 -21.91
C ILE A 158 -15.43 31.07 -23.02
N VAL A 159 -15.93 29.82 -22.99
CA VAL A 159 -16.91 29.33 -23.98
C VAL A 159 -18.20 30.15 -23.92
N ILE A 160 -18.71 30.46 -22.72
CA ILE A 160 -19.89 31.32 -22.55
C ILE A 160 -19.63 32.72 -23.11
N VAL A 161 -18.49 33.34 -22.80
CA VAL A 161 -18.12 34.67 -23.30
C VAL A 161 -18.05 34.68 -24.84
N VAL A 162 -17.45 33.66 -25.45
CA VAL A 162 -17.37 33.52 -26.92
C VAL A 162 -18.76 33.37 -27.53
N ILE A 163 -19.64 32.55 -26.94
CA ILE A 163 -21.03 32.38 -27.39
C ILE A 163 -21.80 33.70 -27.31
N VAL A 164 -21.64 34.45 -26.21
CA VAL A 164 -22.28 35.77 -26.04
C VAL A 164 -21.76 36.76 -27.07
N LEU A 165 -20.44 36.86 -27.27
CA LEU A 165 -19.86 37.73 -28.29
C LEU A 165 -20.36 37.37 -29.68
N PHE A 166 -20.38 36.08 -30.04
CA PHE A 166 -20.91 35.62 -31.32
C PHE A 166 -22.40 35.99 -31.50
N ALA A 167 -23.22 35.82 -30.46
CA ALA A 167 -24.62 36.20 -30.49
C ALA A 167 -24.81 37.72 -30.66
N VAL A 168 -23.98 38.53 -30.00
CA VAL A 168 -23.97 40.00 -30.13
C VAL A 168 -23.56 40.40 -31.55
N PHE A 169 -22.45 39.86 -32.07
CA PHE A 169 -22.00 40.13 -33.45
C PHE A 169 -23.05 39.72 -34.48
N ARG A 170 -23.72 38.57 -34.30
CA ARG A 170 -24.81 38.13 -35.18
C ARG A 170 -26.03 39.06 -35.12
N LYS A 171 -26.30 39.66 -33.97
CA LYS A 171 -27.41 40.60 -33.78
C LYS A 171 -27.12 41.97 -34.40
N PHE A 172 -25.87 42.44 -34.34
CA PHE A 172 -25.45 43.75 -34.89
C PHE A 172 -24.99 43.71 -36.36
N GLY A 173 -24.72 42.54 -36.94
CA GLY A 173 -24.33 42.38 -38.35
C GLY A 173 -25.45 42.49 -39.39
N LYS A 174 -26.72 42.58 -38.98
CA LYS A 174 -27.85 42.79 -39.91
C LYS A 174 -28.04 44.29 -40.19
N LYS A 175 -27.33 44.85 -41.17
CA LYS A 175 -27.66 46.18 -41.73
C LYS A 175 -28.92 46.08 -42.62
N PRO A 176 -29.86 47.04 -42.56
CA PRO A 176 -30.99 47.09 -43.49
C PRO A 176 -30.51 47.46 -44.89
N GLY A 177 -30.91 46.67 -45.89
CA GLY A 177 -30.64 46.98 -47.30
C GLY A 177 -31.26 48.32 -47.68
N HIS A 178 -30.44 49.23 -48.20
CA HIS A 178 -30.92 50.50 -48.74
C HIS A 178 -31.68 50.23 -50.05
N HIS A 179 -33.01 50.42 -50.02
CA HIS A 179 -33.82 50.53 -51.23
C HIS A 179 -33.55 51.91 -51.85
N VAL A 180 -32.86 51.93 -52.99
CA VAL A 180 -32.72 53.13 -53.83
C VAL A 180 -33.99 53.24 -54.69
N MET A 181 -34.78 54.30 -54.46
CA MET A 181 -35.89 54.69 -55.34
C MET A 181 -35.37 55.05 -56.73
N ARG A 182 -36.01 54.53 -57.78
CA ARG A 182 -36.01 55.18 -59.11
C ARG A 182 -37.38 55.82 -59.32
N ARG A 183 -37.40 57.14 -59.20
CA ARG A 183 -38.47 58.02 -59.70
C ARG A 183 -38.24 58.26 -61.20
N ASN A 184 -39.33 58.59 -61.89
CA ASN A 184 -39.49 59.15 -63.25
C ASN A 184 -40.16 58.13 -64.20
N GLU A 185 -41.20 58.45 -64.96
CA GLU A 185 -41.75 59.74 -65.38
C GLU A 185 -43.14 59.54 -66.05
N ILE A 186 -43.97 60.59 -65.98
CA ILE A 186 -45.17 60.97 -66.79
C ILE A 186 -46.43 60.09 -66.68
#